data_AF-A0A5B7HTU1-F1
#
_entry.id   AF-A0A5B7HTU1-F1
#
_cell.length_a   1.000
_cell.length_b   1.000
_cell.length_c   1.000
_cell.angle_alpha   90.00
_cell.angle_beta   90.00
_cell.angle_gamma   90.00
#
_symmetry.space_group_name_H-M   'P 1'
#
loop_
_entity.id
_entity.type
_entity.pdbx_description
1 polymer ?
#
loop_
_entity_poly.entity_id
_entity_poly.type
_entity_poly.pdbx_seq_one_letter_code
_entity_poly.pdbx_strand_id
1 'polypeptide(L)'
;MQGFTHWVRRDRQERAEGGVAVCFKEGMQAQLLNVDTPLLMEVMYFRVMLADRSDLLLCDLYRPPRQGPDSLLYLNEALDNLMMAHSCSHVLIVRDLNHHLEREAYENLLEVQGLTDHVTFPTHERGGTLDLVISDYQEDRLQCHQLGLVFSSDHHAVLTQLEVGVAWDEATTRTIWL
;
A
#
# COMPACT_ATOMS: atom_id res chain seq x y z
N MET A 1 -6.30 -18.54 -6.46
CA MET A 1 -7.58 -17.84 -6.73
C MET A 1 -7.65 -17.67 -8.23
N GLN A 2 -8.77 -17.99 -8.87
CA GLN A 2 -8.86 -17.78 -10.32
C GLN A 2 -8.75 -16.28 -10.62
N GLY A 3 -7.78 -15.87 -11.45
CA GLY A 3 -7.59 -14.48 -11.85
C GLY A 3 -6.74 -13.61 -10.91
N PHE A 4 -6.09 -14.18 -9.89
CA PHE A 4 -5.18 -13.45 -9.00
C PHE A 4 -3.88 -14.24 -8.77
N THR A 5 -2.77 -13.52 -8.58
CA THR A 5 -1.48 -14.10 -8.21
C THR A 5 -1.57 -14.85 -6.88
N HIS A 6 -0.56 -15.67 -6.61
CA HIS A 6 -0.33 -16.14 -5.25
C HIS A 6 -0.08 -14.96 -4.30
N TRP A 7 -0.44 -15.14 -3.04
CA TRP A 7 -0.18 -14.17 -1.99
C TRP A 7 1.33 -14.02 -1.77
N VAL A 8 1.81 -12.79 -1.82
CA VAL A 8 3.12 -12.40 -1.31
C VAL A 8 2.90 -11.96 0.14
N ARG A 9 3.70 -12.50 1.07
CA ARG A 9 3.49 -12.31 2.50
C ARG A 9 4.78 -11.94 3.21
N ARG A 10 4.65 -11.09 4.22
CA ARG A 10 5.65 -10.87 5.26
C ARG A 10 4.97 -11.11 6.61
N ASP A 11 5.05 -12.36 7.06
CA ASP A 11 4.48 -12.76 8.34
C ASP A 11 5.38 -12.29 9.50
N ARG A 12 4.77 -11.92 10.64
CA ARG A 12 5.52 -11.47 11.82
C ARG A 12 6.37 -12.61 12.37
N GLN A 13 7.65 -12.34 12.59
CA GLN A 13 8.57 -13.30 13.21
C GLN A 13 8.17 -13.52 14.68
N GLU A 14 8.28 -14.77 15.17
CA GLU A 14 8.10 -15.16 16.59
C GLU A 14 6.70 -15.04 17.21
N ARG A 15 5.67 -14.66 16.45
CA ARG A 15 4.26 -14.66 16.93
C ARG A 15 3.32 -15.26 15.89
N ALA A 16 2.22 -15.86 16.36
CA ALA A 16 1.22 -16.49 15.49
C ALA A 16 0.34 -15.48 14.72
N GLU A 17 0.39 -14.20 15.07
CA GLU A 17 -0.56 -13.18 14.58
C GLU A 17 0.17 -11.90 14.16
N GLY A 18 -0.30 -11.32 13.05
CA GLY A 18 0.27 -10.16 12.38
C GLY A 18 0.89 -10.50 11.02
N GLY A 19 1.46 -9.49 10.40
CA GLY A 19 2.05 -9.55 9.07
C GLY A 19 1.16 -8.90 8.01
N VAL A 20 1.76 -8.73 6.84
CA VAL A 20 1.13 -8.13 5.68
C VAL A 20 1.10 -9.13 4.52
N ALA A 21 0.06 -9.03 3.69
CA ALA A 21 -0.16 -9.94 2.57
C ALA A 21 -0.82 -9.21 1.39
N VAL A 22 -0.19 -9.30 0.22
CA VAL A 22 -0.68 -8.69 -1.02
C VAL A 22 -0.87 -9.76 -2.09
N CYS A 23 -1.94 -9.61 -2.87
CA CYS A 23 -2.09 -10.33 -4.14
C CYS A 23 -2.50 -9.33 -5.22
N PHE A 24 -2.15 -9.64 -6.46
CA PHE A 24 -2.47 -8.82 -7.62
C PHE A 24 -3.41 -9.59 -8.54
N LYS A 25 -4.20 -8.87 -9.33
CA LYS A 25 -4.94 -9.50 -10.43
C LYS A 25 -3.93 -10.04 -11.45
N GLU A 26 -4.19 -11.23 -11.99
CA GLU A 26 -3.34 -11.83 -13.03
C GLU A 26 -3.19 -10.88 -14.23
N GLY A 27 -1.97 -10.75 -14.75
CA GLY A 27 -1.62 -9.85 -15.87
C GLY A 27 -1.32 -8.41 -15.47
N MET A 28 -1.50 -8.03 -14.20
CA MET A 28 -1.04 -6.74 -13.68
C MET A 28 0.49 -6.74 -13.53
N GLN A 29 1.16 -5.72 -14.08
CA GLN A 29 2.61 -5.58 -13.98
C GLN A 29 2.99 -5.01 -12.61
N ALA A 30 3.18 -5.90 -11.64
CA ALA A 30 3.64 -5.57 -10.29
C ALA A 30 4.87 -6.40 -9.91
N GLN A 31 5.86 -5.74 -9.31
CA GLN A 31 7.11 -6.35 -8.88
C GLN A 31 7.36 -6.08 -7.39
N LEU A 32 7.55 -7.14 -6.60
CA LEU A 32 8.05 -7.01 -5.23
C LEU A 32 9.48 -6.45 -5.26
N LEU A 33 9.73 -5.39 -4.49
CA LEU A 33 11.02 -4.75 -4.36
C LEU A 33 11.79 -5.34 -3.18
N ASN A 34 13.08 -5.61 -3.40
CA ASN A 34 13.98 -6.08 -2.36
C ASN A 34 14.58 -4.89 -1.60
N VAL A 35 13.86 -4.42 -0.57
CA VAL A 35 14.26 -3.29 0.28
C VAL A 35 14.69 -3.82 1.64
N ASP A 36 15.90 -3.45 2.06
CA ASP A 36 16.36 -3.74 3.42
C ASP A 36 15.59 -2.86 4.40
N THR A 37 14.80 -3.52 5.25
CA THR A 37 13.81 -2.88 6.13
C THR A 37 14.00 -3.42 7.53
N PRO A 38 13.79 -2.59 8.57
CA PRO A 38 13.90 -3.06 9.94
C PRO A 38 13.09 -4.33 10.18
N LEU A 39 13.68 -5.31 10.88
CA LEU A 39 13.10 -6.65 11.08
C LEU A 39 11.69 -6.62 11.69
N LEU A 40 11.44 -5.65 12.58
CA LEU A 40 10.17 -5.48 13.27
C LEU A 40 9.12 -4.75 12.43
N MET A 41 9.47 -4.16 11.29
CA MET A 41 8.51 -3.49 10.42
C MET A 41 7.76 -4.50 9.56
N GLU A 42 6.44 -4.40 9.58
CA GLU A 42 5.54 -5.21 8.75
C GLU A 42 5.24 -4.44 7.47
N VAL A 43 6.25 -4.36 6.59
CA VAL A 43 6.19 -3.59 5.35
C VAL A 43 6.63 -4.41 4.14
N MET A 44 5.94 -4.21 3.02
CA MET A 44 6.36 -4.66 1.69
C MET A 44 6.25 -3.52 0.70
N TYR A 45 7.19 -3.46 -0.24
CA TYR A 45 7.22 -2.47 -1.30
C TYR A 45 7.04 -3.16 -2.64
N PHE A 46 6.18 -2.61 -3.48
CA PHE A 46 5.96 -3.08 -4.83
C PHE A 46 6.11 -1.92 -5.80
N ARG A 47 6.71 -2.19 -6.95
CA ARG A 47 6.65 -1.31 -8.11
C ARG A 47 5.54 -1.79 -9.03
N VAL A 48 4.61 -0.91 -9.34
CA VAL A 48 3.47 -1.19 -10.22
C VAL A 48 3.58 -0.32 -11.47
N MET A 49 3.62 -0.93 -12.65
CA MET A 49 3.67 -0.18 -13.91
C MET A 49 2.27 0.31 -14.29
N LEU A 50 2.14 1.62 -14.49
CA LEU A 50 0.93 2.28 -14.96
C LEU A 50 0.88 2.29 -16.50
N ALA A 51 -0.30 2.53 -17.07
CA ALA A 51 -0.54 2.49 -18.52
C ALA A 51 0.17 3.62 -19.27
N ASP A 52 0.42 4.75 -18.60
CA ASP A 52 1.24 5.84 -19.12
C ASP A 52 2.76 5.54 -19.05
N ARG A 53 3.12 4.32 -18.60
CA ARG A 53 4.48 3.81 -18.40
C ARG A 53 5.25 4.51 -17.27
N SER A 54 4.57 5.27 -16.42
CA SER A 54 5.12 5.65 -15.13
C SER A 54 5.03 4.48 -14.14
N ASP A 55 5.87 4.51 -13.12
CA ASP A 55 5.92 3.49 -12.06
C ASP A 55 5.34 4.07 -10.76
N LEU A 56 4.44 3.31 -10.13
CA LEU A 56 3.87 3.60 -8.80
C LEU A 56 4.60 2.76 -7.75
N LEU A 57 5.09 3.42 -6.69
CA LEU A 57 5.57 2.76 -5.48
C LEU A 57 4.38 2.45 -4.56
N LEU A 58 3.99 1.18 -4.48
CA LEU A 58 3.00 0.70 -3.51
C LEU A 58 3.71 0.25 -2.23
N CYS A 59 3.43 0.93 -1.12
CA CYS A 59 3.89 0.60 0.23
C CYS A 59 2.75 -0.05 1.02
N ASP A 60 2.85 -1.36 1.28
CA ASP A 60 1.93 -2.11 2.12
C ASP A 60 2.50 -2.17 3.55
N LEU A 61 2.09 -1.26 4.43
CA LEU A 61 2.68 -1.10 5.76
C LEU A 61 1.63 -1.28 6.86
N TYR A 62 1.74 -2.32 7.66
CA TYR A 62 1.00 -2.39 8.92
C TYR A 62 1.84 -1.84 10.07
N ARG A 63 1.27 -0.93 10.87
CA ARG A 63 1.88 -0.48 12.12
C ARG A 63 1.09 -1.04 13.31
N PRO A 64 1.66 -2.00 14.07
CA PRO A 64 1.12 -2.47 15.33
C PRO A 64 1.00 -1.34 16.37
N PRO A 65 -0.05 -1.32 17.20
CA PRO A 65 -0.34 -0.22 18.11
C PRO A 65 0.72 0.04 19.20
N ARG A 66 1.61 -0.93 19.47
CA ARG A 66 2.63 -0.85 20.53
C ARG A 66 4.05 -0.65 20.02
N GLN A 67 4.24 -0.36 18.73
CA GLN A 67 5.57 -0.27 18.12
C GLN A 67 6.20 1.13 18.21
N GLY A 68 5.48 2.14 18.72
CA GLY A 68 5.99 3.52 18.69
C GLY A 68 6.01 4.10 17.26
N PRO A 69 6.60 5.28 17.03
CA PRO A 69 6.53 5.98 15.75
C PRO A 69 7.54 5.50 14.70
N ASP A 70 8.43 4.56 15.03
CA ASP A 70 9.61 4.19 14.23
C ASP A 70 9.32 3.91 12.76
N SER A 71 8.21 3.23 12.45
CA SER A 71 7.85 2.93 11.04
C SER A 71 7.48 4.18 10.25
N LEU A 72 6.85 5.17 10.89
CA LEU A 72 6.47 6.44 10.27
C LEU A 72 7.70 7.33 10.07
N LEU A 73 8.59 7.36 11.07
CA LEU A 73 9.87 8.07 10.98
C LEU A 73 10.75 7.48 9.88
N TYR A 74 10.85 6.15 9.80
CA TYR A 74 11.56 5.46 8.72
C TYR A 74 11.01 5.84 7.35
N LEU A 75 9.68 5.84 7.17
CA LEU A 75 9.08 6.25 5.90
C LEU A 75 9.44 7.69 5.55
N ASN A 76 9.39 8.60 6.51
CA ASN A 76 9.72 9.99 6.28
C ASN A 76 11.18 10.21 5.84
N GLU A 77 12.11 9.38 6.34
CA GLU A 77 13.52 9.46 5.95
C GLU A 77 13.85 8.70 4.65
N ALA A 78 13.12 7.61 4.37
CA ALA A 78 13.45 6.68 3.31
C ALA A 78 12.68 6.91 1.99
N LEU A 79 11.50 7.54 2.04
CA LEU A 79 10.56 7.52 0.92
C LEU A 79 11.15 8.10 -0.38
N ASP A 80 11.74 9.30 -0.33
CA ASP A 80 12.38 9.93 -1.49
C ASP A 80 13.47 9.04 -2.11
N ASN A 81 14.28 8.43 -1.26
CA ASN A 81 15.35 7.53 -1.70
C ASN A 81 14.79 6.26 -2.35
N LEU A 82 13.70 5.71 -1.82
CA LEU A 82 13.01 4.56 -2.40
C LEU A 82 12.40 4.89 -3.76
N MET A 83 11.69 6.02 -3.86
CA MET A 83 11.10 6.47 -5.12
C MET A 83 12.18 6.69 -6.18
N MET A 84 13.28 7.36 -5.83
CA MET A 84 14.41 7.59 -6.73
C MET A 84 15.10 6.29 -7.15
N ALA A 85 15.43 5.41 -6.19
CA ALA A 85 16.14 4.15 -6.45
C ALA A 85 15.34 3.20 -7.36
N HIS A 86 14.01 3.27 -7.30
CA HIS A 86 13.12 2.42 -8.09
C HIS A 86 12.43 3.17 -9.25
N SER A 87 12.86 4.40 -9.55
CA SER A 87 12.33 5.24 -10.63
C SER A 87 10.80 5.40 -10.61
N CYS A 88 10.21 5.40 -9.41
CA CYS A 88 8.77 5.58 -9.22
C CYS A 88 8.43 7.07 -9.29
N SER A 89 7.39 7.40 -10.04
CA SER A 89 6.88 8.78 -10.18
C SER A 89 5.81 9.11 -9.15
N HIS A 90 5.15 8.10 -8.60
CA HIS A 90 4.04 8.23 -7.67
C HIS A 90 4.19 7.26 -6.50
N VAL A 91 3.50 7.54 -5.40
CA VAL A 91 3.48 6.69 -4.20
C VAL A 91 2.05 6.44 -3.72
N LEU A 92 1.79 5.22 -3.30
CA LEU A 92 0.57 4.83 -2.60
C LEU A 92 0.93 4.02 -1.36
N ILE A 93 0.61 4.53 -0.18
CA ILE A 93 0.80 3.85 1.11
C ILE A 93 -0.58 3.42 1.60
N VAL A 94 -0.71 2.15 1.97
CA VAL A 94 -1.99 1.59 2.43
C VAL A 94 -1.81 0.80 3.71
N ARG A 95 -2.93 0.63 4.46
CA ARG A 95 -3.19 -0.26 5.63
C ARG A 95 -3.44 0.49 6.95
N ASP A 96 -3.76 -0.29 7.97
CA ASP A 96 -3.84 0.13 9.37
C ASP A 96 -2.47 0.61 9.90
N LEU A 97 -2.37 1.92 10.09
CA LEU A 97 -1.20 2.57 10.68
C LEU A 97 -1.35 2.86 12.18
N ASN A 98 -2.51 2.59 12.78
CA ASN A 98 -2.81 2.98 14.16
C ASN A 98 -2.37 4.44 14.45
N HIS A 99 -2.56 5.33 13.47
CA HIS A 99 -1.90 6.64 13.43
C HIS A 99 -2.30 7.56 14.59
N HIS A 100 -3.51 7.37 15.14
CA HIS A 100 -4.01 8.09 16.29
C HIS A 100 -3.12 7.94 17.55
N LEU A 101 -2.31 6.88 17.63
CA LEU A 101 -1.36 6.66 18.72
C LEU A 101 -0.05 7.44 18.52
N GLU A 102 0.27 7.85 17.29
CA GLU A 102 1.52 8.55 16.92
C GLU A 102 1.22 9.75 16.00
N ARG A 103 0.21 10.53 16.39
CA ARG A 103 -0.39 11.56 15.54
C ARG A 103 0.64 12.57 15.00
N GLU A 104 1.60 12.99 15.82
CA GLU A 104 2.63 13.94 15.42
C GLU A 104 3.54 13.38 14.30
N ALA A 105 4.00 12.13 14.45
CA ALA A 105 4.83 11.49 13.43
C ALA A 105 4.04 11.25 12.12
N TYR A 106 2.74 10.97 12.24
CA TYR A 106 1.84 10.83 11.10
C TYR A 106 1.62 12.14 10.35
N GLU A 107 1.26 13.22 11.05
CA GLU A 107 1.06 14.54 10.46
C GLU A 107 2.36 15.06 9.80
N ASN A 108 3.51 14.81 10.44
CA ASN A 108 4.82 15.13 9.90
C ASN A 108 5.12 14.36 8.59
N LEU A 109 4.81 13.06 8.54
CA LEU A 109 4.95 12.27 7.30
C LEU A 109 4.16 12.89 6.15
N LEU A 110 2.90 13.27 6.38
CA LEU A 110 2.06 13.90 5.35
C LEU A 110 2.62 15.25 4.91
N GLU A 111 3.00 16.11 5.85
CA GLU A 111 3.47 17.46 5.57
C GLU A 111 4.82 17.45 4.83
N VAL A 112 5.79 16.69 5.33
CA VAL A 112 7.15 16.66 4.77
C VAL A 112 7.17 15.99 3.41
N GLN A 113 6.43 14.90 3.23
CA GLN A 113 6.37 14.17 1.96
C GLN A 113 5.33 14.75 0.98
N GLY A 114 4.56 15.76 1.39
CA GLY A 114 3.52 16.36 0.55
C GLY A 114 2.40 15.39 0.18
N LEU A 115 2.03 14.48 1.09
CA LEU A 115 1.05 13.42 0.86
C LEU A 115 -0.33 13.78 1.42
N THR A 116 -1.36 13.19 0.84
CA THR A 116 -2.75 13.31 1.30
C THR A 116 -3.27 11.96 1.76
N ASP A 117 -3.97 11.93 2.89
CA ASP A 117 -4.79 10.79 3.30
C ASP A 117 -6.20 10.94 2.73
N HIS A 118 -6.62 9.93 1.98
CA HIS A 118 -7.87 9.94 1.23
C HIS A 118 -9.03 9.28 1.98
N VAL A 119 -8.81 8.72 3.17
CA VAL A 119 -9.85 8.03 3.94
C VAL A 119 -10.50 8.99 4.93
N THR A 120 -11.73 9.40 4.64
CA THR A 120 -12.50 10.37 5.45
C THR A 120 -13.63 9.74 6.26
N PHE A 121 -13.70 8.41 6.28
CA PHE A 121 -14.75 7.63 6.94
C PHE A 121 -14.17 6.64 7.96
N PRO A 122 -14.99 6.16 8.92
CA PRO A 122 -14.53 5.17 9.88
C PRO A 122 -14.17 3.83 9.23
N THR A 123 -13.02 3.26 9.60
CA THR A 123 -12.59 1.94 9.11
C THR A 123 -12.69 0.85 10.16
N HIS A 124 -13.15 1.18 11.37
CA HIS A 124 -13.31 0.23 12.47
C HIS A 124 -14.75 0.28 13.01
N GLU A 125 -15.30 -0.87 13.42
CA GLU A 125 -16.71 -1.00 13.85
C GLU A 125 -17.08 -0.08 15.03
N ARG A 126 -16.08 0.23 15.88
CA ARG A 126 -16.24 1.12 17.05
C ARG A 126 -16.09 2.61 16.70
N GLY A 127 -15.99 2.93 15.42
CA GLY A 127 -15.61 4.25 14.94
C GLY A 127 -14.09 4.45 14.87
N GLY A 128 -13.69 5.58 14.29
CA GLY A 128 -12.29 5.91 14.04
C GLY A 128 -11.79 5.41 12.68
N THR A 129 -10.74 6.07 12.20
CA THR A 129 -10.08 5.76 10.93
C THR A 129 -8.70 5.20 11.27
N LEU A 130 -8.48 3.93 10.97
CA LEU A 130 -7.23 3.23 11.26
C LEU A 130 -6.52 2.84 9.97
N ASP A 131 -7.29 2.33 9.01
CA ASP A 131 -6.88 1.90 7.69
C ASP A 131 -6.84 3.10 6.76
N LEU A 132 -5.64 3.46 6.32
CA LEU A 132 -5.40 4.67 5.55
C LEU A 132 -5.07 4.34 4.10
N VAL A 133 -5.27 5.34 3.25
CA VAL A 133 -4.84 5.34 1.86
C VAL A 133 -4.19 6.70 1.64
N ILE A 134 -2.86 6.71 1.62
CA ILE A 134 -2.06 7.93 1.56
C ILE A 134 -1.34 7.96 0.22
N SER A 135 -1.41 9.08 -0.51
CA SER A 135 -0.74 9.21 -1.80
C SER A 135 -0.36 10.64 -2.16
N ASP A 136 0.41 10.79 -3.22
CA ASP A 136 0.70 12.07 -3.89
C ASP A 136 -0.36 12.45 -4.94
N TYR A 137 -1.41 11.64 -5.11
CA TYR A 137 -2.52 11.96 -6.00
C TYR A 137 -3.48 12.98 -5.40
N GLN A 138 -4.16 13.70 -6.30
CA GLN A 138 -5.23 14.63 -5.96
C GLN A 138 -6.56 13.88 -5.81
N GLU A 139 -7.51 14.47 -5.05
CA GLU A 139 -8.83 13.88 -4.76
C GLU A 139 -9.69 13.58 -6.00
N ASP A 140 -9.44 14.26 -7.12
CA ASP A 140 -10.14 14.02 -8.38
C ASP A 140 -9.70 12.70 -9.05
N ARG A 141 -8.48 12.24 -8.77
CA ARG A 141 -7.91 11.01 -9.35
C ARG A 141 -8.02 9.80 -8.44
N LEU A 142 -8.18 9.99 -7.12
CA LEU A 142 -8.23 8.90 -6.16
C LEU A 142 -9.43 9.06 -5.24
N GLN A 143 -10.31 8.06 -5.25
CA GLN A 143 -11.48 8.00 -4.38
C GLN A 143 -11.45 6.75 -3.51
N CYS A 144 -11.85 6.91 -2.25
CA CYS A 144 -11.94 5.82 -1.28
C CYS A 144 -13.40 5.59 -0.88
N HIS A 145 -13.77 4.32 -0.76
CA HIS A 145 -15.10 3.90 -0.33
C HIS A 145 -15.01 2.78 0.71
N GLN A 146 -15.91 2.80 1.68
CA GLN A 146 -16.05 1.74 2.65
C GLN A 146 -16.88 0.59 2.05
N LEU A 147 -16.35 -0.64 2.08
CA LEU A 147 -17.07 -1.84 1.61
C LEU A 147 -17.80 -2.61 2.73
N GLY A 148 -17.76 -2.09 3.96
CA GLY A 148 -18.33 -2.76 5.13
C GLY A 148 -17.39 -3.80 5.74
N LEU A 149 -17.89 -4.54 6.74
CA LEU A 149 -17.12 -5.58 7.43
C LEU A 149 -16.88 -6.77 6.50
N VAL A 150 -15.67 -7.34 6.57
CA VAL A 150 -15.28 -8.50 5.78
C VAL A 150 -15.09 -9.69 6.72
N PHE A 151 -15.91 -10.72 6.54
CA PHE A 151 -15.96 -11.92 7.40
C PHE A 151 -16.13 -11.57 8.89
N SER A 152 -15.18 -11.97 9.73
CA SER A 152 -15.17 -11.77 11.18
C SER A 152 -14.26 -10.61 11.62
N SER A 153 -13.80 -9.80 10.68
CA SER A 153 -12.99 -8.61 10.97
C SER A 153 -13.88 -7.54 11.63
N ASP A 154 -13.36 -6.87 12.65
CA ASP A 154 -13.87 -5.62 13.22
C ASP A 154 -13.48 -4.38 12.39
N HIS A 155 -12.57 -4.55 11.42
CA HIS A 155 -12.25 -3.54 10.41
C HIS A 155 -13.14 -3.66 9.17
N HIS A 156 -13.51 -2.50 8.64
CA HIS A 156 -14.14 -2.34 7.34
C HIS A 156 -13.10 -2.34 6.22
N ALA A 157 -13.38 -3.03 5.12
CA ALA A 157 -12.53 -2.95 3.95
C ALA A 157 -12.65 -1.60 3.25
N VAL A 158 -11.52 -1.09 2.77
CA VAL A 158 -11.43 0.13 1.96
C VAL A 158 -11.24 -0.27 0.49
N LEU A 159 -12.14 0.22 -0.37
CA LEU A 159 -11.96 0.19 -1.82
C LEU A 159 -11.36 1.52 -2.26
N THR A 160 -10.19 1.47 -2.87
CA THR A 160 -9.58 2.62 -3.53
C THR A 160 -9.76 2.49 -5.03
N GLN A 161 -10.34 3.52 -5.65
CA GLN A 161 -10.40 3.68 -7.09
C GLN A 161 -9.43 4.78 -7.50
N LEU A 162 -8.35 4.38 -8.16
CA LEU A 162 -7.34 5.28 -8.68
C LEU A 162 -7.48 5.36 -10.21
N GLU A 163 -7.75 6.55 -10.73
CA GLU A 163 -7.80 6.86 -12.16
C GLU A 163 -6.38 6.98 -12.72
N VAL A 164 -5.76 5.82 -12.81
CA VAL A 164 -4.54 5.55 -13.55
C VAL A 164 -4.86 4.39 -14.47
N GLY A 165 -4.60 4.52 -15.77
CA GLY A 165 -4.57 3.30 -16.57
C GLY A 165 -3.51 2.37 -15.94
N VAL A 166 -3.74 1.06 -15.92
CA VAL A 166 -2.72 0.08 -15.51
C VAL A 166 -2.24 -0.64 -16.76
N ALA A 167 -0.93 -0.82 -16.90
CA ALA A 167 -0.37 -1.59 -18.01
C ALA A 167 -0.72 -3.08 -17.81
N TRP A 168 -1.37 -3.67 -18.81
CA TRP A 168 -1.63 -5.11 -18.86
C TRP A 168 -0.60 -5.76 -19.79
N ASP A 169 -0.11 -6.94 -19.43
CA ASP A 169 0.61 -7.77 -20.40
C ASP A 169 -0.35 -8.17 -21.53
N GLU A 170 -0.14 -7.64 -22.73
CA GLU A 170 -0.79 -8.17 -23.92
C GLU A 170 -0.33 -9.62 -24.11
N ALA A 171 -1.29 -10.56 -24.14
CA ALA A 171 -1.04 -11.96 -24.46
C ALA A 171 -0.27 -12.02 -25.79
N THR A 172 1.02 -12.29 -25.73
CA THR A 172 1.86 -12.34 -26.92
C THR A 172 1.49 -13.61 -27.70
N THR A 173 0.54 -13.50 -28.64
CA THR A 173 0.33 -14.53 -29.65
C THR A 173 1.59 -14.61 -30.51
N ARG A 174 2.50 -15.51 -30.15
CA ARG A 174 3.58 -15.93 -31.05
C ARG A 174 2.94 -16.67 -32.21
N THR A 175 2.77 -15.99 -33.33
CA THR A 175 2.48 -16.65 -34.60
C THR A 175 3.73 -17.43 -35.00
N ILE A 176 3.68 -18.76 -34.83
CA ILE A 176 4.68 -19.67 -35.39
C ILE A 176 4.35 -19.81 -36.87
N TRP A 177 5.19 -19.27 -37.74
CA TRP A 177 5.14 -19.58 -39.17
C TRP A 177 5.79 -20.95 -39.38
N LEU A 178 5.02 -21.92 -39.87
CA LEU A 178 5.48 -23.22 -40.38
C LEU A 178 5.67 -23.15 -41.89
#